data_AF-A0A0C1UDI4-F1
#
_entry.id   AF-A0A0C1UDI4-F1
#
_cell.length_a   1.000
_cell.length_b   1.000
_cell.length_c   1.000
_cell.angle_alpha   90.00
_cell.angle_beta   90.00
_cell.angle_gamma   90.00
#
_symmetry.space_group_name_H-M   'P 1'
#
loop_
_entity.id
_entity.type
_entity.pdbx_description
1 polymer ?
#
loop_
_entity_poly.entity_id
_entity_poly.type
_entity_poly.pdbx_seq_one_letter_code
_entity_poly.pdbx_strand_id
1 'polypeptide(L)'
;MTKRMLEQKVITKYQRSDNKKEIYFALTDLGKEIYVKHEKAHKDYEERDLEFFQRIKEEEQDIIIKFLEEFNHHLENKIKELDIYED
;
A
#
# COMPACT_ATOMS: atom_id res chain seq x y z
N MET A 1 -5.62 7.05 9.73
CA MET A 1 -4.63 5.96 9.93
C MET A 1 -3.49 6.35 10.89
N THR A 2 -2.73 7.41 10.61
CA THR A 2 -1.53 7.82 11.36
C THR A 2 -1.76 8.05 12.86
N LYS A 3 -2.87 8.71 13.25
CA LYS A 3 -3.23 8.93 14.66
C LYS A 3 -3.34 7.61 15.44
N ARG A 4 -4.01 6.61 14.86
CA ARG A 4 -4.16 5.27 15.44
C ARG A 4 -2.82 4.57 15.60
N MET A 5 -1.93 4.70 14.62
CA MET A 5 -0.58 4.09 14.67
C MET A 5 0.30 4.73 15.75
N LEU A 6 0.17 6.04 15.99
CA LEU A 6 0.82 6.73 17.12
C LEU A 6 0.26 6.24 18.46
N GLU A 7 -1.07 6.13 18.59
CA GLU A 7 -1.75 5.62 19.80
C GLU A 7 -1.33 4.18 20.12
N GLN A 8 -1.14 3.36 19.09
CA GLN A 8 -0.62 1.99 19.19
C GLN A 8 0.90 1.91 19.40
N LYS A 9 1.61 3.04 19.40
CA LYS A 9 3.08 3.13 19.58
C LYS A 9 3.89 2.34 18.56
N VAL A 10 3.32 2.08 17.38
CA VAL A 10 4.03 1.40 16.27
C VAL A 10 4.81 2.39 15.39
N ILE A 11 4.46 3.67 15.46
CA ILE A 11 5.24 4.76 14.85
C ILE A 11 5.52 5.85 15.88
N THR A 12 6.57 6.62 15.66
CA THR A 12 6.90 7.85 16.38
C THR A 12 7.01 9.01 15.41
N LYS A 13 6.87 10.25 15.92
CA LYS A 13 7.05 11.47 15.15
C LYS A 13 8.38 12.14 15.51
N TYR A 14 9.05 12.73 14.52
CA TYR A 14 10.26 13.52 14.73
C TYR A 14 10.30 14.71 13.74
N GLN A 15 11.14 15.69 14.05
CA GLN A 15 11.43 16.81 13.15
C GLN A 15 12.94 16.87 12.97
N ARG A 16 13.37 17.21 11.76
CA ARG A 16 14.80 17.36 11.52
C ARG A 16 15.28 18.68 12.13
N SER A 17 16.54 18.73 12.56
CA SER A 17 17.13 19.93 13.16
C SER A 17 17.16 21.12 12.18
N ASP A 18 17.30 20.84 10.88
CA ASP A 18 17.33 21.79 9.77
C ASP A 18 15.96 22.14 9.18
N ASN A 19 14.91 21.36 9.48
CA ASN A 19 13.54 21.61 9.02
C ASN A 19 12.52 21.32 10.13
N LYS A 20 12.09 22.38 10.82
CA LYS A 20 11.05 22.35 11.86
C LYS A 20 9.63 22.54 11.32
N LYS A 21 9.46 22.78 10.02
CA LYS A 21 8.13 22.95 9.41
C LYS A 21 7.46 21.61 9.16
N GLU A 22 8.24 20.59 8.80
CA GLU A 22 7.75 19.25 8.50
C GLU A 22 7.75 18.33 9.72
N ILE A 23 6.83 17.37 9.73
CA ILE A 23 6.75 16.29 10.71
C ILE A 23 6.99 14.99 9.96
N TYR A 24 8.02 14.26 10.38
CA TYR A 24 8.36 12.95 9.85
C TYR A 24 7.92 11.85 10.81
N PHE A 25 7.76 10.64 10.30
CA PHE A 25 7.41 9.47 11.09
C PHE A 25 8.44 8.37 10.90
N ALA A 26 8.75 7.64 11.97
CA ALA A 26 9.61 6.47 11.94
C ALA A 26 8.92 5.30 12.64
N LEU A 27 9.20 4.07 12.19
CA LEU A 27 8.78 2.87 12.91
C LEU A 27 9.49 2.82 14.27
N THR A 28 8.74 2.53 15.32
CA THR A 28 9.32 2.09 16.59
C THR A 28 9.85 0.66 16.46
N ASP A 29 10.54 0.13 17.45
CA ASP A 29 10.99 -1.27 17.40
C ASP A 29 9.81 -2.24 17.34
N LEU A 30 8.72 -1.96 18.05
CA LEU A 30 7.45 -2.68 17.91
C LEU A 30 6.90 -2.57 16.47
N GLY A 31 6.95 -1.38 15.87
CA GLY A 31 6.53 -1.17 14.49
C GLY A 31 7.36 -1.97 13.48
N LYS A 32 8.68 -2.09 13.71
CA LYS A 32 9.58 -2.91 12.88
C LYS A 32 9.27 -4.39 13.00
N GLU A 33 9.00 -4.90 14.20
CA GLU A 33 8.61 -6.30 14.39
C GLU A 33 7.32 -6.64 13.62
N ILE A 34 6.33 -5.76 13.67
CA ILE A 34 5.08 -5.92 12.91
C ILE A 34 5.35 -5.85 11.41
N TYR A 35 6.16 -4.88 10.97
CA TYR A 35 6.55 -4.74 9.58
C TYR A 35 7.23 -6.01 9.03
N VAL A 36 8.16 -6.60 9.77
CA VAL A 36 8.84 -7.85 9.35
C VAL A 36 7.85 -9.00 9.18
N LYS A 37 6.88 -9.15 10.11
CA LYS A 37 5.84 -10.17 9.98
C LYS A 37 4.94 -9.93 8.77
N HIS A 38 4.59 -8.67 8.53
CA HIS A 38 3.79 -8.26 7.39
C HIS A 38 4.54 -8.49 6.06
N GLU A 39 5.81 -8.11 5.98
CA GLU A 39 6.67 -8.35 4.82
C GLU A 39 6.81 -9.85 4.53
N LYS A 40 6.99 -10.67 5.56
CA LYS A 40 7.00 -12.13 5.39
C LYS A 40 5.67 -12.65 4.84
N ALA A 41 4.55 -12.22 5.42
CA ALA A 41 3.24 -12.63 4.93
C ALA A 41 3.00 -12.22 3.47
N HIS A 42 3.45 -11.03 3.07
CA HIS A 42 3.43 -10.61 1.67
C HIS A 42 4.21 -11.55 0.76
N LYS A 43 5.46 -11.89 1.14
CA LYS A 43 6.27 -12.85 0.37
C LYS A 43 5.60 -14.21 0.27
N ASP A 44 5.07 -14.73 1.38
CA ASP A 44 4.37 -16.02 1.41
C ASP A 44 3.14 -16.01 0.49
N TYR A 45 2.41 -14.89 0.41
CA TYR A 45 1.26 -14.75 -0.50
C TYR A 45 1.68 -14.61 -1.97
N GLU A 46 2.72 -13.81 -2.24
CA GLU A 46 3.28 -13.67 -3.58
C GLU A 46 3.76 -15.02 -4.11
N GLU A 47 4.54 -15.78 -3.34
CA GLU A 47 5.04 -17.09 -3.72
C GLU A 47 3.89 -18.09 -3.98
N ARG A 48 2.89 -18.12 -3.09
CA ARG A 48 1.70 -18.97 -3.23
C ARG A 48 0.95 -18.68 -4.53
N ASP A 49 0.73 -17.41 -4.84
CA ASP A 49 -0.10 -17.00 -5.97
C ASP A 49 0.69 -17.02 -7.29
N LEU A 50 2.01 -16.85 -7.24
CA LEU A 50 2.91 -16.94 -8.39
C LEU A 50 2.79 -18.30 -9.09
N GLU A 51 2.64 -19.40 -8.34
CA GLU A 51 2.43 -20.73 -8.92
C GLU A 51 1.17 -20.83 -9.80
N PHE A 52 0.14 -20.05 -9.50
CA PHE A 52 -1.07 -19.98 -10.31
C PHE A 52 -0.82 -19.13 -11.57
N PHE A 53 -0.24 -17.94 -11.40
CA PHE A 53 0.01 -17.02 -12.51
C PHE A 53 1.00 -17.57 -13.54
N GLN A 54 2.02 -18.32 -13.11
CA GLN A 54 2.98 -18.99 -14.01
C GLN A 54 2.34 -20.00 -14.97
N ARG A 55 1.11 -20.47 -14.69
CA ARG A 55 0.38 -21.39 -15.58
C ARG A 55 -0.34 -20.66 -16.71
N ILE A 56 -0.53 -19.35 -16.58
CA ILE A 56 -1.19 -18.50 -17.57
C ILE A 56 -0.13 -18.06 -18.58
N LYS A 57 -0.45 -18.09 -19.87
CA LYS A 57 0.50 -17.66 -20.91
C LYS A 57 0.79 -16.18 -20.78
N GLU A 58 2.01 -15.77 -21.09
CA GLU A 58 2.44 -14.36 -21.03
C GLU A 58 1.51 -13.43 -21.81
N GLU A 59 1.08 -13.83 -23.02
CA GLU A 59 0.11 -13.09 -23.83
C GLU A 59 -1.24 -12.86 -23.11
N GLU A 60 -1.71 -13.84 -22.34
CA GLU A 60 -2.94 -13.73 -21.56
C GLU A 60 -2.73 -12.89 -20.30
N GLN A 61 -1.55 -12.96 -19.69
CA GLN A 61 -1.18 -12.08 -18.57
C GLN A 61 -1.18 -10.62 -19.01
N ASP A 62 -0.61 -10.29 -20.16
CA ASP A 62 -0.61 -8.94 -20.72
C ASP A 62 -2.04 -8.39 -20.93
N ILE A 63 -2.94 -9.23 -21.43
CA ILE A 63 -4.36 -8.86 -21.61
C ILE A 63 -5.00 -8.58 -20.24
N ILE A 64 -4.76 -9.43 -19.24
CA ILE A 64 -5.30 -9.26 -17.89
C ILE A 64 -4.77 -7.98 -17.24
N ILE A 65 -3.46 -7.74 -17.34
CA ILE A 65 -2.81 -6.54 -16.79
C ILE A 65 -3.43 -5.29 -17.41
N LYS A 66 -3.52 -5.24 -18.75
CA LYS A 66 -4.12 -4.12 -19.46
C LYS A 66 -5.57 -3.86 -19.02
N PHE A 67 -6.36 -4.91 -18.87
CA PHE A 67 -7.73 -4.79 -18.37
C PHE A 67 -7.77 -4.20 -16.95
N LEU A 68 -6.93 -4.71 -16.03
CA LEU A 68 -6.88 -4.24 -14.65
C LEU A 68 -6.46 -2.76 -14.57
N GLU A 69 -5.50 -2.33 -15.39
CA GLU A 69 -5.08 -0.93 -15.49
C GLU A 69 -6.21 -0.03 -15.99
N GLU A 70 -6.87 -0.39 -17.10
CA GLU A 70 -8.00 0.36 -17.65
C GLU A 70 -9.16 0.44 -16.65
N PHE A 71 -9.46 -0.66 -15.95
CA PHE A 71 -10.53 -0.72 -14.97
C PHE A 71 -10.20 0.09 -13.71
N ASN A 72 -8.96 0.05 -13.22
CA ASN A 72 -8.51 0.91 -12.13
C ASN A 72 -8.67 2.39 -12.49
N HIS A 73 -8.26 2.79 -13.70
CA HIS A 73 -8.45 4.17 -14.15
C HIS A 73 -9.93 4.57 -14.23
N HIS A 74 -10.79 3.67 -14.72
CA HIS A 74 -12.24 3.88 -14.70
C HIS A 74 -12.77 4.10 -13.27
N LEU A 75 -12.36 3.27 -12.32
CA LEU A 75 -12.78 3.38 -10.92
C LEU A 75 -12.26 4.66 -10.27
N GLU A 76 -11.02 5.06 -10.53
CA GLU A 76 -10.47 6.34 -10.05
C GLU A 76 -11.30 7.53 -10.54
N ASN A 77 -11.70 7.52 -11.81
CA ASN A 77 -12.58 8.56 -12.36
C ASN A 77 -13.95 8.54 -11.67
N LYS A 78 -14.49 7.36 -11.37
CA LYS A 78 -15.75 7.23 -10.62
C LYS A 78 -15.66 7.73 -9.19
N ILE A 79 -14.56 7.46 -8.48
CA ILE A 79 -14.33 7.99 -7.13
C ILE A 79 -14.26 9.52 -7.18
N LYS A 80 -13.52 10.09 -8.13
CA LYS A 80 -13.44 11.55 -8.31
C LYS A 80 -14.80 12.16 -8.62
N GLU A 81 -15.60 11.54 -9.50
CA GLU A 81 -16.96 11.99 -9.77
C GLU A 81 -17.78 12.04 -8.48
N LEU A 82 -17.75 11.00 -7.65
CA LEU A 82 -18.48 10.93 -6.38
C LEU A 82 -18.00 11.97 -5.35
N ASP A 83 -16.68 12.16 -5.21
CA ASP A 83 -16.10 13.15 -4.30
C ASP A 83 -16.47 14.60 -4.71
N ILE A 84 -16.73 14.86 -5.99
CA ILE A 84 -17.19 16.18 -6.49
C ILE A 84 -18.67 16.46 -6.12
N TYR A 85 -19.46 15.45 -5.75
CA TYR A 85 -20.86 15.61 -5.35
C TYR A 85 -21.06 15.68 -3.82
N GLU A 86 -20.00 15.60 -3.02
CA GLU A 86 -20.06 15.70 -1.55
C GLU A 86 -19.75 17.11 -0.98
N ASP A 87 -19.57 18.13 -1.83
CA ASP A 87 -19.45 19.56 -1.45
C ASP A 87 -20.78 20.34 -1.56
#